data_AF-A0AAW9SPI2-F1
#
_entry.id   AF-A0AAW9SPI2-F1
#
_cell.length_a   1.000
_cell.length_b   1.000
_cell.length_c   1.000
_cell.angle_alpha   90.00
_cell.angle_beta   90.00
_cell.angle_gamma   90.00
#
_symmetry.space_group_name_H-M   'P 1'
#
loop_
_entity.id
_entity.type
_entity.pdbx_description
1 polymer ?
#
loop_
_entity_poly.entity_id
_entity_poly.type
_entity_poly.pdbx_seq_one_letter_code
_entity_poly.pdbx_strand_id
1 'polypeptide(L)'
;MTDPRAALRARQGAGARYDAPEAPADALLRMRRGNAAVARLIDALPDSALSGQIAETIAILGYHARACTRLLAGQPMWESAAQRDAEQALGATLPPRALRALFAHTARHLDVDMRDLPGPAWSALLPDGTAAQTLPDRHARLLWRASLGLGGRARDMPALYGEG
;
A
#
# COMPACT_ATOMS: atom_id res chain seq x y z
N MET A 1 -21.03 -25.16 15.88
CA MET A 1 -19.74 -25.40 15.18
C MET A 1 -18.90 -24.15 15.36
N THR A 2 -17.84 -24.21 16.15
CA THR A 2 -17.03 -23.04 16.54
C THR A 2 -16.27 -22.52 15.32
N ASP A 3 -16.35 -21.22 15.02
CA ASP A 3 -15.61 -20.60 13.92
C ASP A 3 -14.10 -20.86 14.13
N PRO A 4 -13.42 -21.57 13.21
CA PRO A 4 -11.99 -21.86 13.33
C PRO A 4 -11.13 -20.59 13.42
N ARG A 5 -11.60 -19.45 12.91
CA ARG A 5 -10.93 -18.15 13.09
C ARG A 5 -11.03 -17.65 14.52
N ALA A 6 -12.16 -17.84 15.20
CA ALA A 6 -12.33 -17.47 16.60
C ALA A 6 -11.44 -18.34 17.50
N ALA A 7 -11.33 -19.64 17.22
CA ALA A 7 -10.44 -20.55 17.94
C ALA A 7 -8.95 -20.20 17.75
N LEU A 8 -8.56 -19.74 16.55
CA LEU A 8 -7.20 -19.27 16.28
C LEU A 8 -6.90 -17.96 17.04
N ARG A 9 -7.84 -17.01 17.03
CA ARG A 9 -7.73 -15.72 17.75
C ARG A 9 -7.51 -15.92 19.25
N ALA A 10 -8.27 -16.84 19.86
CA ALA A 10 -8.13 -17.17 21.27
C ALA A 10 -6.74 -17.72 21.63
N ARG A 11 -6.03 -18.37 20.70
CA ARG A 11 -4.70 -18.96 20.92
C ARG A 11 -3.54 -18.00 20.73
N GLN A 12 -3.73 -16.89 20.00
CA GLN A 12 -2.64 -15.95 19.65
C GLN A 12 -2.37 -14.89 20.74
N GLY A 13 -3.14 -14.86 21.82
CA GLY A 13 -2.97 -13.93 22.93
C GLY A 13 -3.43 -12.49 22.63
N ALA A 14 -3.44 -11.64 23.65
CA ALA A 14 -3.99 -10.28 23.57
C ALA A 14 -3.21 -9.29 22.65
N GLY A 15 -2.03 -9.69 22.18
CA GLY A 15 -1.21 -8.88 21.27
C GLY A 15 -1.53 -9.04 19.78
N ALA A 16 -2.36 -10.02 19.41
CA ALA A 16 -2.73 -10.25 18.02
C ALA A 16 -3.76 -9.20 17.55
N ARG A 17 -3.33 -8.28 16.69
CA ARG A 17 -4.21 -7.29 16.04
C ARG A 17 -4.76 -7.87 14.75
N TYR A 18 -6.06 -7.77 14.59
CA TYR A 18 -6.78 -8.20 13.38
C TYR A 18 -7.51 -6.99 12.81
N ASP A 19 -7.71 -7.01 11.49
CA ASP A 19 -8.59 -6.06 10.85
C ASP A 19 -9.98 -6.11 11.51
N ALA A 20 -10.62 -4.95 11.61
CA ALA A 20 -11.99 -4.83 12.07
C ALA A 20 -12.94 -5.67 11.18
N PRO A 21 -14.05 -6.23 11.71
CA PRO A 21 -15.04 -6.96 10.90
C PRO A 21 -15.58 -6.16 9.71
N GLU A 22 -15.65 -4.84 9.85
CA GLU A 22 -16.14 -3.90 8.84
C GLU A 22 -15.08 -3.56 7.77
N ALA A 23 -13.83 -3.97 7.98
CA ALA A 23 -12.75 -3.71 7.03
C ALA A 23 -13.00 -4.43 5.69
N PRO A 24 -12.65 -3.83 4.55
CA PRO A 24 -12.83 -4.42 3.23
C PRO A 24 -11.81 -5.55 2.98
N ALA A 25 -12.07 -6.74 3.53
CA ALA A 25 -11.12 -7.84 3.62
C ALA A 25 -10.49 -8.23 2.27
N ASP A 26 -11.29 -8.29 1.19
CA ASP A 26 -10.78 -8.65 -0.13
C ASP A 26 -9.87 -7.56 -0.72
N ALA A 27 -10.21 -6.28 -0.50
CA ALA A 27 -9.40 -5.16 -0.96
C ALA A 27 -8.07 -5.10 -0.19
N LEU A 28 -8.10 -5.29 1.13
CA LEU A 28 -6.91 -5.41 1.97
C LEU A 28 -6.02 -6.58 1.53
N LEU A 29 -6.61 -7.74 1.25
CA LEU A 29 -5.86 -8.90 0.75
C LEU A 29 -5.17 -8.59 -0.58
N ARG A 30 -5.86 -7.95 -1.53
CA ARG A 30 -5.28 -7.55 -2.82
C ARG A 30 -4.17 -6.53 -2.66
N MET A 31 -4.33 -5.56 -1.76
CA MET A 31 -3.31 -4.57 -1.43
C MET A 31 -2.07 -5.24 -0.84
N ARG A 32 -2.23 -6.10 0.18
CA ARG A 32 -1.12 -6.82 0.83
C ARG A 32 -0.37 -7.71 -0.15
N ARG A 33 -1.09 -8.40 -1.04
CA ARG A 33 -0.47 -9.20 -2.12
C ARG A 33 0.28 -8.33 -3.11
N GLY A 34 -0.27 -7.19 -3.50
CA GLY A 34 0.40 -6.20 -4.37
C GLY A 34 1.68 -5.68 -3.74
N ASN A 35 1.64 -5.32 -2.44
CA ASN A 35 2.82 -4.88 -1.68
C ASN A 35 3.90 -5.97 -1.67
N ALA A 36 3.52 -7.21 -1.37
CA ALA A 36 4.47 -8.32 -1.35
C ALA A 36 5.03 -8.65 -2.74
N ALA A 37 4.22 -8.52 -3.80
CA ALA A 37 4.67 -8.72 -5.18
C ALA A 37 5.69 -7.67 -5.59
N VAL A 38 5.38 -6.39 -5.38
CA VAL A 38 6.28 -5.27 -5.67
C VAL A 38 7.56 -5.35 -4.84
N ALA A 39 7.47 -5.67 -3.54
CA ALA A 39 8.66 -5.85 -2.70
C ALA A 39 9.63 -6.88 -3.30
N ARG A 40 9.11 -8.04 -3.69
CA ARG A 40 9.93 -9.09 -4.32
C ARG A 40 10.57 -8.64 -5.63
N LEU A 41 9.85 -7.87 -6.45
CA LEU A 41 10.40 -7.32 -7.70
C LEU A 41 11.53 -6.33 -7.42
N ILE A 42 11.33 -5.40 -6.47
CA ILE A 42 12.34 -4.41 -6.07
C ILE A 42 13.58 -5.10 -5.48
N ASP A 43 13.40 -6.10 -4.62
CA ASP A 43 14.50 -6.83 -3.97
C ASP A 43 15.29 -7.70 -4.96
N ALA A 44 14.65 -8.16 -6.04
CA ALA A 44 15.32 -8.93 -7.09
C ALA A 44 16.15 -8.07 -8.06
N LEU A 45 15.94 -6.76 -8.10
CA LEU A 45 16.69 -5.85 -8.96
C LEU A 45 18.08 -5.54 -8.36
N PRO A 46 19.15 -5.56 -9.17
CA PRO A 46 20.46 -5.09 -8.73
C PRO A 46 20.42 -3.57 -8.49
N ASP A 47 21.32 -3.07 -7.63
CA ASP A 47 21.39 -1.64 -7.30
C ASP A 47 21.55 -0.72 -8.52
N SER A 48 22.28 -1.17 -9.54
CA SER A 48 22.45 -0.44 -10.80
C SER A 48 21.15 -0.27 -11.58
N ALA A 49 20.15 -1.15 -11.39
CA ALA A 49 18.84 -1.05 -12.03
C ALA A 49 17.87 -0.13 -11.28
N LEU A 50 18.17 0.24 -10.03
CA LEU A 50 17.33 1.15 -9.23
C LEU A 50 17.62 2.62 -9.57
N SER A 51 17.39 2.99 -10.83
CA SER A 51 17.58 4.34 -11.36
C SER A 51 16.49 4.69 -12.39
N GLY A 52 16.41 5.96 -12.79
CA GLY A 52 15.45 6.45 -13.79
C GLY A 52 14.01 6.05 -13.47
N GLN A 53 13.31 5.50 -14.46
CA GLN A 53 11.89 5.13 -14.35
C GLN A 53 11.59 4.15 -13.20
N ILE A 54 12.54 3.27 -12.86
CA ILE A 54 12.38 2.32 -11.75
C ILE A 54 12.41 3.07 -10.42
N ALA A 55 13.36 3.99 -10.24
CA ALA A 55 13.44 4.82 -9.03
C ALA A 55 12.20 5.73 -8.88
N GLU A 56 11.75 6.34 -9.97
CA GLU A 56 10.51 7.13 -10.01
C GLU A 56 9.30 6.30 -9.59
N THR A 57 9.17 5.09 -10.14
CA THR A 57 8.06 4.18 -9.81
C THR A 57 8.07 3.84 -8.32
N ILE A 58 9.24 3.50 -7.76
CA ILE A 58 9.37 3.19 -6.33
C ILE A 58 9.03 4.40 -5.46
N ALA A 59 9.48 5.59 -5.84
CA ALA A 59 9.17 6.83 -5.14
C ALA A 59 7.65 7.12 -5.15
N ILE A 60 7.00 6.99 -6.32
CA ILE A 60 5.54 7.16 -6.46
C ILE A 60 4.80 6.21 -5.52
N LEU A 61 5.15 4.92 -5.52
CA LEU A 61 4.52 3.91 -4.66
C LEU A 61 4.73 4.23 -3.18
N GLY A 62 5.97 4.54 -2.81
CA GLY A 62 6.36 4.84 -1.43
C GLY A 62 5.65 6.07 -0.87
N TYR A 63 5.64 7.17 -1.61
CA TYR A 63 4.96 8.40 -1.20
C TYR A 63 3.45 8.31 -1.28
N HIS A 64 2.89 7.56 -2.22
CA HIS A 64 1.44 7.29 -2.22
C HIS A 64 1.03 6.54 -0.95
N ALA A 65 1.79 5.53 -0.53
CA ALA A 65 1.49 4.82 0.72
C ALA A 65 1.56 5.76 1.93
N ARG A 66 2.58 6.61 2.01
CA ARG A 66 2.69 7.64 3.07
C ARG A 66 1.55 8.64 3.03
N ALA A 67 1.11 9.05 1.85
CA ALA A 67 -0.01 9.96 1.68
C ALA A 67 -1.34 9.32 2.09
N CYS A 68 -1.53 8.03 1.85
CA CYS A 68 -2.67 7.29 2.40
C CYS A 68 -2.66 7.27 3.94
N THR A 69 -1.50 7.08 4.57
CA THR A 69 -1.35 7.22 6.04
C THR A 69 -1.75 8.62 6.53
N ARG A 70 -1.31 9.70 5.86
CA ARG A 70 -1.73 11.08 6.17
C ARG A 70 -3.26 11.21 6.10
N LEU A 71 -3.85 10.64 5.06
CA LEU A 71 -5.28 10.68 4.82
C LEU A 71 -6.09 9.93 5.90
N LEU A 72 -5.63 8.76 6.32
CA LEU A 72 -6.21 8.02 7.45
C LEU A 72 -6.08 8.78 8.78
N ALA A 73 -5.03 9.60 8.94
CA ALA A 73 -4.83 10.46 10.10
C ALA A 73 -5.61 11.79 10.05
N GLY A 74 -6.49 11.98 9.05
CA GLY A 74 -7.31 13.18 8.93
C GLY A 74 -6.61 14.39 8.29
N GLN A 75 -5.49 14.17 7.59
CA GLN A 75 -4.76 15.21 6.84
C GLN A 75 -4.93 15.01 5.33
N PRO A 76 -4.81 16.06 4.49
CA PRO A 76 -4.77 15.86 3.04
C PRO A 76 -3.59 14.96 2.64
N MET A 77 -3.74 14.20 1.56
CA MET A 77 -2.64 13.39 1.00
C MET A 77 -1.41 14.26 0.67
N TRP A 78 -1.69 15.40 0.03
CA TRP A 78 -0.78 16.50 -0.28
C TRP A 78 -1.56 17.82 -0.27
N GLU A 79 -0.88 18.92 0.05
CA GLU A 79 -1.43 20.29 0.00
C GLU A 79 -1.64 20.77 -1.45
N SER A 80 -0.84 20.26 -2.39
CA SER A 80 -0.95 20.59 -3.81
C SER A 80 -0.35 19.51 -4.70
N ALA A 81 -0.72 19.54 -5.99
CA ALA A 81 -0.07 18.71 -7.00
C ALA A 81 1.43 19.01 -7.12
N ALA A 82 1.83 20.28 -7.01
CA ALA A 82 3.24 20.68 -7.04
C ALA A 82 4.04 20.07 -5.87
N GLN A 83 3.47 20.02 -4.66
CA GLN A 83 4.11 19.34 -3.53
C GLN A 83 4.25 17.84 -3.79
N ARG A 84 3.21 17.18 -4.29
CA ARG A 84 3.26 15.75 -4.65
C ARG A 84 4.40 15.49 -5.64
N ASP A 85 4.45 16.26 -6.72
CA ASP A 85 5.41 16.07 -7.80
C ASP A 85 6.83 16.34 -7.30
N ALA A 86 7.04 17.35 -6.44
CA ALA A 86 8.32 17.63 -5.82
C ALA A 86 8.77 16.52 -4.85
N GLU A 87 7.88 15.99 -3.99
CA GLU A 87 8.19 14.87 -3.09
C GLU A 87 8.61 13.63 -3.90
N GLN A 88 7.88 13.31 -4.96
CA GLN A 88 8.16 12.14 -5.81
C GLN A 88 9.44 12.30 -6.61
N ALA A 89 9.68 13.48 -7.20
CA ALA A 89 10.91 13.77 -7.95
C ALA A 89 12.13 13.71 -7.04
N LEU A 90 12.06 14.28 -5.83
CA LEU A 90 13.15 14.17 -4.86
C LEU A 90 13.38 12.71 -4.45
N GLY A 91 12.33 11.94 -4.21
CA GLY A 91 12.43 10.51 -3.91
C GLY A 91 13.13 9.69 -4.98
N ALA A 92 12.89 10.00 -6.25
CA ALA A 92 13.51 9.32 -7.37
C ALA A 92 15.05 9.49 -7.42
N THR A 93 15.59 10.49 -6.70
CA THR A 93 17.05 10.71 -6.59
C THR A 93 17.71 9.91 -5.47
N LEU A 94 16.93 9.19 -4.65
CA LEU A 94 17.46 8.43 -3.52
C LEU A 94 18.37 7.28 -3.97
N PRO A 95 19.40 6.93 -3.19
CA PRO A 95 20.23 5.77 -3.48
C PRO A 95 19.42 4.46 -3.38
N PRO A 96 19.85 3.38 -4.05
CA PRO A 96 19.16 2.09 -4.10
C PRO A 96 18.65 1.57 -2.75
N ARG A 97 19.50 1.62 -1.72
CA ARG A 97 19.12 1.20 -0.36
C ARG A 97 17.98 2.05 0.22
N ALA A 98 17.99 3.35 -0.02
CA ALA A 98 16.96 4.26 0.48
C ALA A 98 15.63 4.09 -0.28
N LEU A 99 15.66 3.78 -1.57
CA LEU A 99 14.47 3.41 -2.34
C LEU A 99 13.79 2.15 -1.78
N ARG A 100 14.56 1.10 -1.50
CA ARG A 100 14.03 -0.12 -0.86
C ARG A 100 13.44 0.17 0.51
N ALA A 101 14.16 0.94 1.32
CA ALA A 101 13.70 1.33 2.65
C ALA A 101 12.42 2.17 2.58
N LEU A 102 12.33 3.12 1.66
CA LEU A 102 11.15 3.96 1.45
C LEU A 102 9.93 3.07 1.21
N PHE A 103 9.98 2.20 0.20
CA PHE A 103 8.85 1.31 -0.11
C PHE A 103 8.51 0.37 1.05
N ALA A 104 9.50 -0.34 1.60
CA ALA A 104 9.28 -1.33 2.65
C ALA A 104 8.71 -0.70 3.94
N HIS A 105 9.15 0.50 4.27
CA HIS A 105 8.70 1.20 5.47
C HIS A 105 7.28 1.73 5.30
N THR A 106 7.00 2.45 4.19
CA THR A 106 5.68 3.05 4.00
C THR A 106 4.59 2.02 3.73
N ALA A 107 4.89 0.91 3.04
CA ALA A 107 3.96 -0.20 2.86
C ALA A 107 3.57 -0.84 4.21
N ARG A 108 4.54 -1.01 5.12
CA ARG A 108 4.29 -1.52 6.48
C ARG A 108 3.46 -0.53 7.30
N HIS A 109 3.80 0.76 7.25
CA HIS A 109 3.05 1.79 7.98
C HIS A 109 1.59 1.81 7.55
N LEU A 110 1.33 1.85 6.25
CA LEU A 110 -0.04 1.85 5.74
C LEU A 110 -0.81 0.59 6.15
N ASP A 111 -0.18 -0.60 6.11
CA ASP A 111 -0.82 -1.85 6.55
C ASP A 111 -1.17 -1.83 8.04
N VAL A 112 -0.28 -1.28 8.88
CA VAL A 112 -0.54 -1.10 10.31
C VAL A 112 -1.68 -0.12 10.55
N ASP A 113 -1.67 1.04 9.90
CA ASP A 113 -2.70 2.07 10.08
C ASP A 113 -4.09 1.54 9.67
N MET A 114 -4.16 0.80 8.57
CA MET A 114 -5.41 0.17 8.12
C MET A 114 -5.86 -0.95 9.06
N ARG A 115 -4.93 -1.81 9.53
CA ARG A 115 -5.27 -2.88 10.48
C ARG A 115 -5.80 -2.32 11.81
N ASP A 116 -5.23 -1.21 12.24
CA ASP A 116 -5.56 -0.57 13.51
C ASP A 116 -6.75 0.41 13.39
N LEU A 117 -7.30 0.60 12.18
CA LEU A 117 -8.47 1.45 11.94
C LEU A 117 -9.72 0.83 12.59
N PRO A 118 -10.43 1.55 13.49
CA PRO A 118 -11.64 1.04 14.12
C PRO A 118 -12.76 0.74 13.11
N GLY A 119 -13.61 -0.24 13.41
CA GLY A 119 -14.73 -0.66 12.55
C GLY A 119 -15.55 0.50 11.97
N PRO A 120 -16.12 1.40 12.80
CA PRO A 120 -16.91 2.53 12.30
C PRO A 120 -16.14 3.50 11.39
N ALA A 121 -14.82 3.59 11.52
CA ALA A 121 -14.00 4.49 10.71
C ALA A 121 -13.83 3.99 9.26
N TRP A 122 -14.05 2.71 8.97
CA TRP A 122 -14.05 2.18 7.60
C TRP A 122 -15.20 2.72 6.74
N SER A 123 -16.32 3.08 7.37
CA SER A 123 -17.48 3.69 6.70
C SER A 123 -17.40 5.22 6.61
N ALA A 124 -16.38 5.84 7.20
CA ALA A 124 -16.23 7.29 7.19
C ALA A 124 -15.70 7.80 5.84
N LEU A 125 -16.03 9.07 5.55
CA LEU A 125 -15.36 9.84 4.51
C LEU A 125 -14.05 10.41 5.07
N LEU A 126 -13.00 10.30 4.28
CA LEU A 126 -11.70 10.91 4.54
C LEU A 126 -11.72 12.40 4.17
N PRO A 127 -10.71 13.19 4.58
CA PRO A 127 -10.67 14.64 4.32
C PRO A 127 -10.84 15.06 2.85
N ASP A 128 -10.47 14.19 1.90
CA ASP A 128 -10.60 14.43 0.46
C ASP A 128 -11.95 13.93 -0.12
N GLY A 129 -12.88 13.50 0.74
CA GLY A 129 -14.17 12.91 0.36
C GLY A 129 -14.09 11.44 -0.06
N THR A 130 -12.92 10.81 -0.06
CA THR A 130 -12.76 9.39 -0.36
C THR A 130 -13.38 8.55 0.77
N ALA A 131 -14.20 7.55 0.44
CA ALA A 131 -14.65 6.59 1.45
C ALA A 131 -13.50 5.68 1.89
N ALA A 132 -13.25 5.58 3.20
CA ALA A 132 -12.09 4.86 3.75
C ALA A 132 -11.99 3.40 3.26
N GLN A 133 -13.12 2.71 3.15
CA GLN A 133 -13.24 1.35 2.58
C GLN A 133 -12.68 1.18 1.15
N THR A 134 -12.55 2.26 0.37
CA THR A 134 -12.04 2.19 -1.01
C THR A 134 -10.52 2.37 -1.09
N LEU A 135 -9.90 2.89 -0.03
CA LEU A 135 -8.47 3.24 -0.02
C LEU A 135 -7.55 2.02 -0.27
N PRO A 136 -7.80 0.82 0.29
CA PRO A 136 -6.99 -0.36 -0.01
C PRO A 136 -7.03 -0.75 -1.49
N ASP A 137 -8.21 -0.69 -2.13
CA ASP A 137 -8.33 -1.05 -3.55
C ASP A 137 -7.64 -0.02 -4.46
N ARG A 138 -7.76 1.27 -4.13
CA ARG A 138 -7.06 2.35 -4.85
C ARG A 138 -5.55 2.16 -4.81
N HIS A 139 -5.00 1.84 -3.64
CA HIS A 139 -3.56 1.56 -3.50
C HIS A 139 -3.16 0.25 -4.18
N ALA A 140 -3.97 -0.81 -4.06
CA ALA A 140 -3.74 -2.08 -4.75
C ALA A 140 -3.65 -1.91 -6.27
N ARG A 141 -4.55 -1.13 -6.87
CA ARG A 141 -4.53 -0.83 -8.32
C ARG A 141 -3.21 -0.20 -8.75
N LEU A 142 -2.70 0.75 -7.96
CA LEU A 142 -1.42 1.40 -8.22
C LEU A 142 -0.27 0.38 -8.16
N LEU A 143 -0.22 -0.45 -7.12
CA LEU A 143 0.81 -1.49 -6.93
C LEU A 143 0.84 -2.48 -8.10
N TRP A 144 -0.32 -3.03 -8.49
CA TRP A 144 -0.39 -4.04 -9.53
C TRP A 144 -0.03 -3.49 -10.91
N ARG A 145 -0.46 -2.25 -11.24
CA ARG A 145 -0.05 -1.58 -12.48
C ARG A 145 1.46 -1.31 -12.50
N ALA A 146 2.00 -0.77 -11.41
CA ALA A 146 3.43 -0.51 -11.30
C ALA A 146 4.27 -1.79 -11.39
N SER A 147 3.74 -2.93 -10.92
CA SER A 147 4.45 -4.21 -10.98
C SER A 147 4.88 -4.60 -12.40
N LEU A 148 4.11 -4.22 -13.43
CA LEU A 148 4.45 -4.50 -14.83
C LEU A 148 5.74 -3.80 -15.27
N GLY A 149 5.90 -2.53 -14.87
CA GLY A 149 7.12 -1.75 -15.13
C GLY A 149 8.33 -2.21 -14.31
N LEU A 150 8.11 -2.97 -13.25
CA LEU A 150 9.15 -3.55 -12.39
C LEU A 150 9.51 -5.00 -12.77
N GLY A 151 8.99 -5.51 -13.90
CA GLY A 151 9.28 -6.87 -14.39
C GLY A 151 8.28 -7.95 -13.94
N GLY A 152 7.16 -7.56 -13.32
CA GLY A 152 6.02 -8.43 -13.04
C GLY A 152 5.28 -8.85 -14.31
N ARG A 153 4.53 -9.96 -14.25
CA ARG A 153 3.77 -10.48 -15.39
C ARG A 153 2.30 -10.14 -15.27
N ALA A 154 1.66 -9.78 -16.39
CA ALA A 154 0.23 -9.45 -16.43
C ALA A 154 -0.67 -10.57 -15.87
N ARG A 155 -0.29 -11.84 -16.06
CA ARG A 155 -1.02 -12.99 -15.53
C ARG A 155 -1.00 -13.11 -13.99
N ASP A 156 -0.05 -12.45 -13.33
CA ASP A 156 0.06 -12.45 -11.87
C ASP A 156 -0.82 -11.36 -11.23
N MET A 157 -1.30 -10.42 -12.05
CA MET A 157 -2.19 -9.34 -11.64
C MET A 157 -3.64 -9.82 -11.55
N PRO A 158 -4.37 -9.47 -10.47
CA PRO A 158 -5.81 -9.74 -10.39
C PRO A 158 -6.58 -9.14 -11.58
N ALA A 159 -7.50 -9.92 -12.16
CA ALA A 159 -8.23 -9.54 -13.38
C ALA A 159 -8.92 -8.17 -13.31
N LEU A 160 -9.40 -7.74 -12.13
CA LEU A 160 -10.02 -6.42 -11.92
C LEU A 160 -9.08 -5.21 -12.08
N TYR A 161 -7.78 -5.46 -12.22
CA TYR A 161 -6.77 -4.46 -12.56
C TYR A 161 -6.19 -4.66 -13.96
N GLY A 162 -6.64 -5.70 -14.66
CA GLY A 162 -6.10 -6.22 -15.93
C GLY A 162 -6.45 -5.44 -17.19
N GLU A 163 -7.46 -4.59 -17.17
CA GLU A 163 -7.88 -3.80 -18.34
C GLU A 163 -8.25 -2.37 -17.94
N GLY A 164 -7.78 -1.42 -18.75
CA GLY A 164 -7.93 0.02 -18.58
C GLY A 164 -6.80 0.76 -19.28
#